data_AF-A0A924C1D0-F1
#
_entry.id   AF-A0A924C1D0-F1
#
_cell.length_a   1.000
_cell.length_b   1.000
_cell.length_c   1.000
_cell.angle_alpha   90.00
_cell.angle_beta   90.00
_cell.angle_gamma   90.00
#
_symmetry.space_group_name_H-M   'P 1'
#
loop_
_entity.id
_entity.type
_entity.pdbx_description
1 polymer ?
#
loop_
_entity_poly.entity_id
_entity_poly.type
_entity_poly.pdbx_seq_one_letter_code
_entity_poly.pdbx_strand_id
1 'polypeptide(L)'
;MLALVGNGKVNPSAARVAERAEVGLRSVFRHFDDMDALYREMGDVIEARVRPNIVQRVLRHEMAAVEAQLPTVVVRDTTASIALSAILSFQTWRLLRHDQQLPIDQAQAVIHRLLHGTLAELADSSPQS
;
A
#
# COMPACT_ATOMS: atom_id res chain seq x y z
N MET A 1 10.82 20.68 8.75
CA MET A 1 11.58 19.50 8.29
C MET A 1 10.95 18.83 7.05
N LEU A 2 9.62 18.67 6.97
CA LEU A 2 8.92 18.15 5.77
C LEU A 2 9.30 18.87 4.46
N ALA A 3 9.42 20.19 4.49
CA ALA A 3 9.85 20.98 3.34
C ALA A 3 11.31 20.75 2.92
N LEU A 4 12.18 20.26 3.82
CA LEU A 4 13.57 19.90 3.49
C LEU A 4 13.63 18.52 2.82
N VAL A 5 12.83 17.57 3.31
CA VAL A 5 12.72 16.23 2.72
C VAL A 5 12.05 16.28 1.34
N GLY A 6 11.01 17.11 1.16
CA GLY A 6 10.38 17.33 -0.15
C GLY A 6 11.31 17.91 -1.22
N ASN A 7 12.41 18.56 -0.81
CA ASN A 7 13.45 19.10 -1.70
C ASN A 7 14.62 18.11 -1.93
N GLY A 8 14.44 16.82 -1.61
CA GLY A 8 15.42 15.76 -1.87
C GLY A 8 16.48 15.57 -0.78
N LYS A 9 16.43 16.31 0.33
CA LYS A 9 17.34 16.10 1.47
C LYS A 9 16.72 15.11 2.45
N VAL A 10 17.01 13.83 2.23
CA VAL A 10 16.41 12.70 2.97
C VAL A 10 16.82 12.66 4.46
N ASN A 11 17.93 13.31 4.84
CA ASN A 11 18.43 13.35 6.22
C ASN A 11 18.87 14.77 6.63
N PRO A 12 17.93 15.68 6.95
CA PRO A 12 18.26 17.05 7.38
C PRO A 12 18.72 17.08 8.85
N SER A 13 19.80 17.79 9.15
CA SER A 13 20.28 18.00 10.52
C SER A 13 19.40 18.97 11.32
N ALA A 14 19.39 18.85 12.66
CA ALA A 14 18.68 19.76 13.57
C ALA A 14 19.03 21.24 13.32
N ALA A 15 20.30 21.54 13.02
CA ALA A 15 20.77 22.88 12.69
C ALA A 15 20.08 23.45 11.44
N ARG A 16 19.93 22.64 10.38
CA ARG A 16 19.21 23.04 9.17
C ARG A 16 17.71 23.15 9.38
N VAL A 17 17.15 22.31 10.25
CA VAL A 17 15.73 22.42 10.63
C VAL A 17 15.48 23.73 11.37
N ALA A 18 16.35 24.09 12.31
CA ALA A 18 16.29 25.33 13.08
C ALA A 18 16.42 26.57 12.17
N GLU A 19 17.45 26.59 11.31
CA GLU A 19 17.67 27.63 10.30
C GLU A 19 16.44 27.83 9.41
N ARG A 20 15.87 26.73 8.90
CA ARG A 20 14.71 26.79 8.00
C ARG A 20 13.40 27.19 8.70
N ALA A 21 13.27 26.90 9.99
CA ALA A 21 12.10 27.22 10.78
C ALA A 21 12.25 28.59 11.49
N GLU A 22 13.35 29.31 11.26
CA GLU A 22 13.66 30.61 11.88
C GLU A 22 13.63 30.55 13.42
N VAL A 23 14.00 29.40 13.99
CA VAL A 23 14.06 29.21 15.44
C VAL A 23 15.49 28.93 15.87
N GLY A 24 15.82 29.32 17.11
CA GLY A 24 17.11 28.94 17.70
C GLY A 24 17.22 27.42 17.91
N LEU A 25 18.42 26.86 17.74
CA LEU A 25 18.68 25.42 17.88
C LEU A 25 18.21 24.87 19.24
N ARG A 26 18.35 25.65 20.32
CA ARG A 26 17.86 25.30 21.66
C ARG A 26 16.34 25.22 21.77
N SER A 27 15.60 25.91 20.89
CA SER A 27 14.13 25.85 20.84
C SER A 27 13.65 24.53 20.22
N VAL A 28 14.41 24.01 19.24
CA VAL A 28 14.14 22.70 18.61
C VAL A 28 14.28 21.58 19.63
N PHE A 29 15.40 21.54 20.36
CA PHE A 29 15.64 20.53 21.40
C PHE A 29 14.78 20.67 22.67
N ARG A 30 14.06 21.80 22.83
CA ARG A 30 13.06 21.95 23.91
C ARG A 30 11.74 21.27 23.58
N HIS A 31 11.41 21.14 22.30
CA HIS A 31 10.16 20.53 21.84
C HIS A 31 10.31 19.07 21.41
N PHE A 32 11.55 18.61 21.18
CA PHE A 32 11.85 17.25 20.77
C PHE A 32 13.02 16.73 21.59
N ASP A 33 12.82 15.60 22.28
CA ASP A 33 13.83 14.98 23.13
C ASP A 33 15.08 14.55 22.34
N ASP A 34 14.90 14.15 21.07
CA ASP A 34 15.96 13.79 20.14
C ASP A 34 15.52 13.93 18.66
N MET A 35 16.46 13.66 17.74
CA MET A 35 16.16 13.64 16.31
C MET A 35 15.15 12.54 15.93
N ASP A 36 15.10 11.44 16.68
CA ASP A 36 14.19 10.32 16.40
C ASP A 36 12.74 10.69 16.68
N ALA A 37 12.47 11.49 17.72
CA ALA A 37 11.16 12.08 18.00
C ALA A 37 10.70 12.99 16.86
N LEU A 38 11.62 13.78 16.30
CA LEU A 38 11.36 14.62 15.14
C LEU A 38 11.09 13.78 13.88
N TYR A 39 11.82 12.69 13.67
CA TYR A 39 11.58 11.75 12.56
C TYR A 39 10.26 10.99 12.68
N ARG A 40 9.86 10.59 13.89
CA ARG A 40 8.57 9.92 14.15
C ARG A 40 7.39 10.84 13.83
N GLU A 41 7.38 12.06 14.36
CA GLU A 41 6.35 13.07 14.08
C GLU A 41 6.26 13.40 12.59
N MET A 42 7.40 13.47 11.90
CA MET A 42 7.41 13.59 10.44
C MET A 42 6.78 12.38 9.75
N GLY A 43 7.12 11.17 10.19
CA GLY A 43 6.56 9.92 9.69
C GLY A 43 5.05 9.92 9.79
N ASP A 44 4.51 10.32 10.93
CA ASP A 44 3.07 10.37 11.19
C ASP A 44 2.36 11.40 10.29
N VAL A 45 2.95 12.57 10.10
CA VAL A 45 2.39 13.61 9.19
C VAL A 45 2.49 13.20 7.73
N ILE A 46 3.60 12.57 7.31
CA ILE A 46 3.76 12.02 5.96
C ILE A 46 2.72 10.92 5.75
N GLU A 47 2.62 9.96 6.67
CA GLU A 47 1.66 8.87 6.58
C GLU A 47 0.23 9.42 6.50
N ALA A 48 -0.16 10.35 7.38
CA ALA A 48 -1.50 10.97 7.36
C ALA A 48 -1.82 11.68 6.03
N ARG A 49 -0.84 12.33 5.39
CA ARG A 49 -1.02 13.06 4.12
C ARG A 49 -0.92 12.18 2.89
N VAL A 50 -0.11 11.13 2.95
CA VAL A 50 0.21 10.25 1.82
C VAL A 50 -0.78 9.09 1.73
N ARG A 51 -1.27 8.56 2.87
CA ARG A 51 -2.22 7.45 2.96
C ARG A 51 -3.44 7.60 2.04
N PRO A 52 -4.10 8.76 1.90
CA PRO A 52 -5.24 8.91 0.98
C PRO A 52 -4.85 8.76 -0.50
N ASN A 53 -3.65 9.22 -0.89
CA ASN A 53 -3.18 9.23 -2.27
C ASN A 53 -2.55 7.89 -2.70
N ILE A 54 -1.82 7.23 -1.79
CA ILE A 54 -1.22 5.93 -2.08
C ILE A 54 -2.27 4.84 -2.17
N VAL A 55 -3.27 4.80 -1.29
CA VAL A 55 -4.33 3.78 -1.34
C VAL A 55 -5.08 3.83 -2.68
N GLN A 56 -5.44 5.03 -3.15
CA GLN A 56 -6.11 5.24 -4.43
C GLN A 56 -5.25 4.90 -5.66
N ARG A 57 -3.95 5.21 -5.64
CA ARG A 57 -3.01 4.89 -6.74
C ARG A 57 -2.64 3.41 -6.78
N VAL A 58 -2.41 2.80 -5.62
CA VAL A 58 -2.08 1.38 -5.51
C VAL A 58 -3.27 0.53 -5.97
N LEU A 59 -4.49 0.83 -5.54
CA LEU A 59 -5.69 0.13 -6.01
C LEU A 59 -5.88 0.24 -7.54
N ARG A 60 -5.62 1.42 -8.14
CA ARG A 60 -5.68 1.61 -9.60
C ARG A 60 -4.59 0.84 -10.34
N HIS A 61 -3.38 0.79 -9.80
CA HIS A 61 -2.28 0.03 -10.40
C HIS A 61 -2.48 -1.48 -10.28
N GLU A 62 -3.01 -1.96 -9.15
CA GLU A 62 -3.26 -3.38 -8.93
C GLU A 62 -4.35 -3.92 -9.85
N MET A 63 -5.46 -3.20 -10.03
CA MET A 63 -6.51 -3.63 -10.97
C MET A 63 -6.01 -3.63 -12.42
N ALA A 64 -5.28 -2.57 -12.84
CA ALA A 64 -4.77 -2.47 -14.21
C ALA A 64 -3.69 -3.52 -14.53
N ALA A 65 -2.83 -3.87 -13.57
CA ALA A 65 -1.79 -4.88 -13.75
C ALA A 65 -2.37 -6.30 -13.81
N VAL A 66 -3.45 -6.56 -13.08
CA VAL A 66 -4.19 -7.83 -13.14
C VAL A 66 -4.92 -7.92 -14.47
N GLU A 67 -5.76 -6.94 -14.83
CA GLU A 67 -6.52 -6.93 -16.08
C GLU A 67 -5.63 -7.11 -17.33
N ALA A 68 -4.45 -6.48 -17.37
CA ALA A 68 -3.52 -6.61 -18.49
C ALA A 68 -2.96 -8.04 -18.68
N GLN A 69 -3.00 -8.88 -17.65
CA GLN A 69 -2.51 -10.26 -17.66
C GLN A 69 -3.66 -11.28 -17.74
N LEU A 70 -4.91 -10.84 -17.61
CA LEU A 70 -6.06 -11.73 -17.71
C LEU A 70 -6.31 -12.09 -19.18
N PRO A 71 -6.46 -13.38 -19.51
CA PRO A 71 -6.88 -13.80 -20.83
C PRO A 71 -8.25 -13.19 -21.20
N THR A 72 -8.49 -12.93 -22.48
CA THR A 72 -9.71 -12.27 -22.97
C THR A 72 -11.01 -12.97 -22.58
N VAL A 73 -10.96 -14.29 -22.32
CA VAL A 73 -12.10 -15.08 -21.82
C VAL A 73 -12.53 -14.63 -20.42
N VAL A 74 -11.58 -14.23 -19.58
CA VAL A 74 -11.83 -13.78 -18.21
C VAL A 74 -12.35 -12.33 -18.21
N VAL A 75 -11.79 -11.47 -19.07
CA VAL A 75 -12.21 -10.07 -19.20
C VAL A 75 -13.67 -9.93 -19.63
N ARG A 76 -14.21 -10.91 -20.39
CA ARG A 76 -15.62 -10.94 -20.80
C ARG A 76 -16.57 -11.31 -19.67
N ASP A 77 -16.08 -12.00 -18.64
CA ASP A 77 -16.83 -12.27 -17.42
C ASP A 77 -16.48 -11.20 -16.38
N THR A 78 -17.32 -10.17 -16.31
CA THR A 78 -17.14 -9.05 -15.37
C THR A 78 -17.15 -9.53 -13.91
N THR A 79 -17.93 -10.56 -13.60
CA THR A 79 -18.01 -11.12 -12.24
C THR A 79 -16.70 -11.78 -11.86
N ALA A 80 -16.16 -12.61 -12.74
CA ALA A 80 -14.88 -13.27 -12.51
C ALA A 80 -13.71 -12.26 -12.48
N SER A 81 -13.72 -11.25 -13.34
CA SER A 81 -12.71 -10.18 -13.35
C SER A 81 -12.69 -9.40 -12.03
N ILE A 82 -13.87 -9.05 -11.50
CA ILE A 82 -14.02 -8.40 -10.19
C ILE A 82 -13.55 -9.32 -9.07
N ALA A 83 -13.94 -10.60 -9.10
CA ALA A 83 -13.54 -11.59 -8.09
C ALA A 83 -12.01 -11.76 -8.05
N LEU A 84 -11.36 -11.94 -9.22
CA LEU A 84 -9.92 -12.07 -9.32
C LEU A 84 -9.20 -10.80 -8.84
N SER A 85 -9.69 -9.63 -9.23
CA SER A 85 -9.17 -8.35 -8.75
C SER A 85 -9.28 -8.20 -7.23
N ALA A 86 -10.39 -8.64 -6.64
CA ALA A 86 -10.59 -8.61 -5.19
C ALA A 86 -9.66 -9.60 -4.47
N ILE A 87 -9.53 -10.84 -4.96
CA ILE A 87 -8.66 -11.87 -4.38
C ILE A 87 -7.19 -11.42 -4.39
N LEU A 88 -6.75 -10.83 -5.51
CA LEU A 88 -5.38 -10.38 -5.69
C LEU A 88 -5.09 -8.99 -5.11
N SER A 89 -6.09 -8.34 -4.51
CA SER A 89 -5.93 -6.98 -3.99
C SER A 89 -5.05 -6.93 -2.74
N PHE A 90 -4.37 -5.80 -2.58
CA PHE A 90 -3.63 -5.45 -1.37
C PHE A 90 -4.50 -5.49 -0.11
N GLN A 91 -5.80 -5.16 -0.21
CA GLN A 91 -6.70 -5.20 0.93
C GLN A 91 -6.89 -6.62 1.44
N THR A 92 -7.04 -7.60 0.54
CA THR A 92 -7.10 -9.03 0.90
C THR A 92 -5.79 -9.49 1.51
N TRP A 93 -4.64 -9.13 0.93
CA TRP A 93 -3.35 -9.50 1.50
C TRP A 93 -3.11 -8.90 2.89
N ARG A 94 -3.45 -7.62 3.07
CA ARG A 94 -3.36 -6.91 4.36
C ARG A 94 -4.28 -7.56 5.40
N LEU A 95 -5.53 -7.85 5.05
CA LEU A 95 -6.46 -8.54 5.94
C LEU A 95 -5.85 -9.85 6.46
N LEU A 96 -5.30 -10.68 5.57
CA LEU A 96 -4.74 -11.98 5.94
C LEU A 96 -3.46 -11.85 6.78
N ARG A 97 -2.50 -11.02 6.35
CA ARG A 97 -1.16 -10.96 6.96
C ARG A 97 -1.05 -10.02 8.15
N HIS A 98 -1.83 -8.95 8.16
CA HIS A 98 -1.73 -7.90 9.17
C HIS A 98 -2.85 -8.01 10.21
N ASP A 99 -4.10 -8.09 9.76
CA ASP A 99 -5.25 -8.03 10.68
C ASP A 99 -5.54 -9.42 11.29
N GLN A 100 -5.43 -10.48 10.49
CA GLN A 100 -5.55 -11.88 10.96
C GLN A 100 -4.21 -12.51 11.35
N GLN A 101 -3.09 -11.82 11.08
CA GLN A 101 -1.73 -12.27 11.40
C GLN A 101 -1.38 -13.69 10.93
N LEU A 102 -1.99 -14.15 9.83
CA LEU A 102 -1.73 -15.49 9.31
C LEU A 102 -0.27 -15.62 8.86
N PRO A 103 0.40 -16.77 9.12
CA PRO A 103 1.66 -17.13 8.48
C PRO A 103 1.59 -17.06 6.93
N ILE A 104 2.73 -16.84 6.28
CA ILE A 104 2.76 -16.49 4.85
C ILE A 104 2.25 -17.64 3.98
N ASP A 105 2.60 -18.86 4.37
CA ASP A 105 2.15 -20.13 3.80
C ASP A 105 0.63 -20.30 3.93
N GLN A 106 0.05 -19.92 5.08
CA GLN A 106 -1.40 -19.99 5.28
C GLN A 106 -2.15 -18.92 4.47
N ALA A 107 -1.65 -17.69 4.45
CA ALA A 107 -2.23 -16.63 3.62
C ALA A 107 -2.17 -16.97 2.13
N GLN A 108 -1.06 -17.55 1.66
CA GLN A 108 -0.94 -18.07 0.30
C GLN A 108 -1.95 -19.19 0.03
N ALA A 109 -2.11 -20.15 0.94
CA ALA A 109 -3.08 -21.23 0.79
C ALA A 109 -4.52 -20.71 0.65
N VAL A 110 -4.91 -19.68 1.41
CA VAL A 110 -6.22 -19.03 1.28
C VAL A 110 -6.40 -18.40 -0.10
N ILE A 111 -5.42 -17.62 -0.57
CA ILE A 111 -5.48 -17.00 -1.90
C ILE A 111 -5.54 -18.07 -3.00
N HIS A 112 -4.72 -19.11 -2.93
CA HIS A 112 -4.74 -20.22 -3.88
C HIS A 112 -6.10 -20.93 -3.92
N ARG A 113 -6.72 -21.16 -2.75
CA ARG A 113 -8.05 -21.77 -2.66
C ARG A 113 -9.11 -20.91 -3.35
N LEU A 114 -9.09 -19.60 -3.13
CA LEU A 114 -10.04 -18.66 -3.74
C LEU A 114 -9.84 -18.58 -5.26
N LEU A 115 -8.58 -18.40 -5.71
CA LEU A 115 -8.25 -18.37 -7.14
C LEU A 115 -8.68 -19.65 -7.85
N HIS A 116 -8.42 -20.81 -7.25
CA HIS A 116 -8.79 -22.09 -7.83
C HIS A 116 -10.31 -22.23 -7.98
N GLY A 117 -11.08 -21.80 -6.98
CA GLY A 117 -12.56 -21.79 -7.06
C GLY A 117 -13.07 -20.91 -8.20
N THR A 118 -12.61 -19.66 -8.26
CA THR A 118 -13.03 -18.72 -9.32
C THR A 118 -12.62 -19.18 -10.72
N LEU A 119 -11.43 -19.77 -10.87
CA LEU A 119 -10.97 -20.30 -12.16
C LEU A 119 -11.71 -21.59 -12.57
N ALA A 120 -12.11 -22.43 -11.62
CA ALA A 120 -12.90 -23.63 -11.91
C ALA A 120 -14.30 -23.26 -12.42
N GLU A 121 -14.97 -22.29 -11.79
CA GLU A 121 -16.28 -21.80 -12.24
C GLU A 121 -16.22 -21.19 -13.65
N LEU A 122 -15.13 -20.50 -14.00
CA LEU A 122 -14.88 -20.00 -15.35
C LEU A 122 -14.73 -21.13 -16.39
N ALA A 123 -14.04 -22.20 -16.04
CA ALA A 123 -13.87 -23.37 -16.91
C ALA A 123 -15.22 -24.08 -17.16
N ASP A 124 -16.05 -24.22 -16.13
CA ASP A 124 -17.38 -24.84 -16.23
C ASP A 124 -18.39 -23.98 -17.01
N SER A 125 -18.19 -22.66 -17.00
CA SER A 125 -19.04 -21.69 -17.72
C SER A 125 -18.69 -21.55 -19.20
N SER A 126 -17.60 -22.17 -19.67
CA SER A 126 -17.21 -22.15 -21.07
C SER A 126 -18.05 -23.16 -21.88
N PRO A 127 -18.82 -22.73 -22.90
CA PRO A 127 -19.61 -23.66 -23.70
C PRO A 127 -18.66 -24.65 -24.41
N GLN A 128 -18.84 -25.94 -24.13
CA GLN A 128 -18.24 -27.05 -24.88
C GLN A 128 -18.51 -26.82 -26.37
N SER A 129 -17.46 -26.40 -27.08
CA SER A 129 -17.47 -26.21 -28.53
C SER A 129 -16.96 -27.46 -29.22
#